data_AF-A0A0R3E7Q5-F1
#
_entry.id   AF-A0A0R3E7Q5-F1
#
_cell.length_a   1.000
_cell.length_b   1.000
_cell.length_c   1.000
_cell.angle_alpha   90.00
_cell.angle_beta   90.00
_cell.angle_gamma   90.00
#
_symmetry.space_group_name_H-M   'P 1'
#
loop_
_entity.id
_entity.type
_entity.pdbx_description
1 polymer ?
#
loop_
_entity_poly.entity_id
_entity_poly.type
_entity_poly.pdbx_seq_one_letter_code
_entity_poly.pdbx_strand_id
1 'polypeptide(L)' 'MSKHCKTGLDDRCRDRDGEIRQKRGDTLVGTLRKTYGDDFAPGVRSDMRLDTLRERMGTSLSKILKGD' A
#
# COMPACT_ATOMS: atom_id res chain seq x y z
N MET A 1 7.37 -0.79 28.57
CA MET A 1 6.21 -0.33 27.77
C MET A 1 6.45 -0.70 26.32
N SER A 2 5.83 -1.78 25.84
CA SER A 2 5.91 -2.16 24.43
C SER A 2 5.22 -1.09 23.61
N LYS A 3 6.00 -0.16 23.03
CA LYS A 3 5.48 0.85 22.11
C LYS A 3 4.91 0.10 20.92
N HIS A 4 3.60 -0.06 20.88
CA HIS A 4 2.87 -0.57 19.72
C HIS A 4 3.06 0.43 18.58
N CYS A 5 4.15 0.27 17.88
CA CYS A 5 4.39 0.89 16.60
C CYS A 5 3.27 0.41 15.67
N LYS A 6 2.37 1.30 15.24
CA LYS A 6 1.54 1.01 14.07
C LYS A 6 2.45 1.15 12.85
N THR A 7 3.22 0.10 12.59
CA THR A 7 4.09 -0.01 11.42
C THR A 7 3.24 0.23 10.18
N GLY A 8 3.55 1.29 9.43
CA GLY A 8 2.92 1.54 8.14
C GLY A 8 3.38 0.55 7.09
N LEU A 9 2.84 0.66 5.88
CA LEU A 9 3.20 -0.25 4.78
C LEU A 9 4.68 -0.15 4.37
N ASP A 10 5.36 0.96 4.66
CA ASP A 10 6.78 1.17 4.34
C ASP A 10 7.72 0.80 5.52
N ASP A 11 7.27 0.00 6.49
CA ASP A 11 7.98 -0.31 7.75
C ASP A 11 8.38 0.90 8.60
N ARG A 12 7.82 2.07 8.28
CA ARG A 12 8.08 3.30 8.99
C ARG A 12 7.27 3.33 10.28
N CYS A 13 7.99 3.49 11.39
CA CYS A 13 7.41 3.78 12.68
C CYS A 13 7.43 5.28 12.93
N ARG A 14 6.26 5.90 13.17
CA ARG A 14 6.21 7.25 13.75
C ARG A 14 5.90 7.16 15.23
N ASP A 15 6.68 7.89 16.01
CA ASP A 15 6.43 8.13 17.42
C ASP A 15 5.42 9.28 17.58
N ARG A 16 4.46 8.98 18.45
CA ARG A 16 3.58 9.87 19.19
C ARG A 16 2.27 10.30 18.54
N ASP A 17 2.16 11.05 17.44
CA ASP A 17 0.83 11.61 17.10
C ASP A 17 0.48 11.74 15.61
N GLY A 18 1.33 11.24 14.70
CA GLY A 18 1.12 11.43 13.25
C GLY A 18 0.49 10.21 12.56
N GLU A 19 -0.75 10.33 12.09
CA GLU A 19 -1.29 9.37 11.10
C GLU A 19 -0.30 9.21 9.93
N ILE A 20 -0.02 7.97 9.57
CA ILE A 20 0.77 7.67 8.38
C ILE A 20 -0.10 8.00 7.17
N ARG A 21 0.28 9.05 6.43
CA ARG A 21 -0.40 9.42 5.18
C ARG A 21 -0.47 8.21 4.26
N GLN A 22 -1.68 7.95 3.75
CA GLN A 22 -1.87 6.91 2.76
C GLN A 22 -1.04 7.17 1.50
N LYS A 23 -0.64 6.09 0.82
CA LYS A 23 -0.04 6.18 -0.51
C LYS A 23 -1.01 6.90 -1.46
N ARG A 24 -0.48 7.81 -2.30
CA ARG A 24 -1.30 8.59 -3.23
C ARG A 24 -1.96 7.68 -4.28
N GLY A 25 -3.20 7.99 -4.64
CA GLY A 25 -3.98 7.23 -5.62
C GLY A 25 -3.38 7.23 -7.03
N ASP A 26 -2.66 8.29 -7.40
CA ASP A 26 -1.94 8.41 -8.67
C ASP A 26 -0.66 7.55 -8.76
N THR A 27 -0.30 6.82 -7.71
CA THR A 27 0.85 5.92 -7.75
C THR A 27 0.59 4.77 -8.72
N LEU A 28 1.52 4.54 -9.64
CA LEU A 28 1.43 3.44 -10.60
C LEU A 28 1.68 2.08 -9.93
N VAL A 29 0.97 1.03 -10.38
CA VAL A 29 1.13 -0.35 -9.93
C VAL A 29 2.57 -0.84 -10.12
N GLY A 30 3.23 -0.46 -11.22
CA GLY A 30 4.64 -0.78 -11.45
C GLY A 30 5.58 -0.17 -10.40
N THR A 31 5.27 1.03 -9.91
CA THR A 31 6.03 1.64 -8.80
C THR A 31 5.77 0.90 -7.49
N LEU A 32 4.54 0.43 -7.26
CA LEU A 32 4.19 -0.36 -6.09
C LEU A 32 4.90 -1.73 -6.11
N ARG A 33 5.02 -2.38 -7.27
CA ARG A 33 5.78 -3.62 -7.41
C ARG A 33 7.25 -3.49 -7.03
N LYS A 34 7.88 -2.37 -7.39
CA LYS A 34 9.26 -2.08 -6.96
C LYS A 34 9.42 -1.98 -5.44
N THR A 35 8.36 -1.61 -4.73
CA THR A 35 8.38 -1.46 -3.26
C THR A 35 7.91 -2.73 -2.54
N TYR A 36 6.88 -3.40 -3.05
CA TYR A 36 6.17 -4.48 -2.37
C TYR A 36 6.41 -5.87 -2.99
N GLY A 37 7.14 -5.95 -4.10
CA GLY A 37 7.41 -7.18 -4.85
C GLY A 37 6.63 -7.26 -6.16
N ASP A 38 7.17 -8.02 -7.11
CA ASP A 38 6.57 -8.19 -8.45
C ASP A 38 5.21 -8.90 -8.41
N ASP A 39 4.96 -9.67 -7.35
CA ASP A 39 3.68 -10.32 -7.09
C ASP A 39 2.56 -9.33 -6.69
N PHE A 40 2.88 -8.04 -6.51
CA PHE A 40 1.86 -7.04 -6.22
C PHE A 40 0.88 -6.86 -7.38
N ALA A 41 -0.39 -7.18 -7.12
CA ALA A 41 -1.51 -7.11 -8.08
C ALA A 41 -1.20 -7.85 -9.39
N PRO A 42 -1.08 -9.20 -9.36
CA PRO A 42 -0.75 -9.97 -10.55
C PRO A 42 -1.86 -9.86 -11.60
N GLY A 43 -1.49 -9.79 -12.88
CA GLY A 43 -2.44 -9.60 -13.98
C GLY A 43 -2.93 -8.15 -14.18
N VAL A 44 -2.49 -7.20 -13.35
CA VAL A 44 -2.75 -5.77 -13.54
C VAL A 44 -1.64 -5.13 -14.38
N ARG A 45 -1.99 -4.20 -15.27
CA ARG A 45 -1.00 -3.46 -16.05
C ARG A 45 -0.17 -2.54 -15.14
N SER A 46 1.13 -2.44 -15.39
CA SER A 46 2.05 -1.65 -14.56
C SER A 46 1.79 -0.14 -14.57
N ASP A 47 1.14 0.37 -15.61
CA ASP A 47 0.73 1.78 -15.76
C ASP A 47 -0.65 2.07 -15.15
N MET A 48 -1.32 1.09 -14.54
CA MET A 48 -2.56 1.32 -13.82
C MET A 48 -2.28 2.15 -12.55
N ARG A 49 -3.17 3.09 -12.24
CA ARG A 49 -3.11 3.87 -11.00
C ARG A 49 -3.68 3.09 -9.82
N LEU A 50 -3.17 3.38 -8.63
CA LEU A 50 -3.61 2.77 -7.38
C LEU A 50 -5.07 3.08 -7.04
N ASP A 51 -5.55 4.29 -7.31
CA ASP A 51 -6.96 4.64 -7.13
C ASP A 51 -7.88 3.76 -7.98
N THR A 52 -7.61 3.63 -9.27
CA THR A 52 -8.36 2.76 -10.18
C THR A 52 -8.28 1.30 -9.74
N LEU A 53 -7.12 0.85 -9.25
CA LEU A 53 -6.96 -0.50 -8.73
C LEU A 53 -7.84 -0.74 -7.50
N ARG A 54 -7.86 0.22 -6.56
CA ARG A 54 -8.69 0.18 -5.35
C ARG A 54 -10.18 0.19 -5.69
N GLU A 55 -10.60 0.99 -6.66
CA GLU A 55 -11.99 1.02 -7.14
C GLU A 55 -12.39 -0.31 -7.76
N ARG A 56 -11.52 -0.90 -8.60
CA ARG A 56 -11.78 -2.18 -9.27
C ARG A 56 -11.83 -3.36 -8.30
N MET A 57 -10.95 -3.39 -7.29
CA MET A 57 -10.91 -4.47 -6.30
C MET A 57 -11.85 -4.21 -5.11
N GLY A 58 -12.31 -2.99 -4.91
CA GLY A 58 -13.11 -2.59 -3.75
C GLY A 58 -12.34 -2.67 -2.43
N THR A 59 -11.00 -2.70 -2.45
CA THR A 59 -10.17 -2.88 -1.25
C THR A 59 -9.14 -1.76 -1.09
N SER A 60 -8.71 -1.53 0.15
CA SER A 60 -7.59 -0.62 0.43
C SER A 60 -6.25 -1.28 0.11
N LEU A 61 -5.21 -0.47 -0.11
CA LEU A 61 -3.84 -0.96 -0.39
C LEU A 61 -3.34 -1.93 0.69
N SER A 62 -3.62 -1.65 1.96
CA SER A 62 -3.24 -2.50 3.08
C SER A 62 -3.89 -3.88 3.03
N LYS A 63 -5.11 -3.95 2.48
CA LYS A 63 -5.83 -5.21 2.29
C LYS A 63 -5.29 -6.00 1.09
N ILE A 64 -4.94 -5.32 0.00
CA ILE A 64 -4.25 -5.93 -1.16
C ILE A 64 -2.93 -6.59 -0.72
N LEU A 65 -2.19 -5.94 0.18
CA LEU A 65 -0.88 -6.42 0.63
C LEU A 65 -0.93 -7.55 1.66
N LYS A 66 -1.99 -7.62 2.48
CA LYS A 66 -2.08 -8.67 3.50
C LYS A 66 -2.42 -10.05 2.94
N GLY A 67 -3.01 -10.11 1.74
CA GLY A 67 -3.71 -11.31 1.30
C GLY A 67 -4.91 -11.59 2.21
N ASP A 68 -6.07 -11.89 1.64
CA ASP A 68 -7.11 -12.60 2.43
C ASP A 68 -6.72 -14.09 2.51
#